data_AF-A0A836NDL7-F1
#
_entry.id   AF-A0A836NDL7-F1
#
_cell.length_a   1.000
_cell.length_b   1.000
_cell.length_c   1.000
_cell.angle_alpha   90.00
_cell.angle_beta   90.00
_cell.angle_gamma   90.00
#
_symmetry.space_group_name_H-M   'P 1'
#
loop_
_entity.id
_entity.type
_entity.pdbx_description
1 polymer ?
#
loop_
_entity_poly.entity_id
_entity_poly.type
_entity_poly.pdbx_seq_one_letter_code
_entity_poly.pdbx_strand_id
1 'polypeptide(L)'
;MVTVVSNYCQLSQTQLSQTFAEKFTVTEELLQSLKKTALSGDEESIELLHNIALGYDEFGKKAEDILYHIVRNPTNETLSIIRLIKNACLKLYNLAHAATNSPLKPAGPDNSEDLLFKKLFSPSKLMTIIGDEIPLISEKQSLSKVLLNDENNELSDGTNFWDKNRQLTTDEIDCYLQKIAANAKNTEVNYPTGLYVPYSTRTHLEDALNENIKSDPSWPKAVQLFPINTGGHWILVSLQKIVNEKNNTQQIKCVIFNSLRALGHDKENSLKRVINSFNSEFMGEMSNNNIKVHLTEPEIIFLHADLQQYLSQSCGAFVCMAAQEVIEQRESNSDSAPYTLLKNYADRFKKYSAEEQYEIDFQHRLVNRNCYLDKYGDARINASYTQLEIKHSQPQNRASGKRVS
;
A
#
# COMPACT_ATOMS: atom_id res chain seq x y z
N MET A 1 0.44 46.00 -3.24
CA MET A 1 -0.83 45.65 -2.59
C MET A 1 -1.41 44.53 -3.43
N VAL A 2 -1.19 43.28 -3.02
CA VAL A 2 -1.67 42.09 -3.75
C VAL A 2 -3.09 41.88 -3.28
N THR A 3 -4.05 42.05 -4.18
CA THR A 3 -5.45 41.71 -3.90
C THR A 3 -5.54 40.20 -3.95
N VAL A 4 -5.33 39.54 -2.81
CA VAL A 4 -5.63 38.11 -2.67
C VAL A 4 -7.16 38.00 -2.73
N VAL A 5 -7.68 37.42 -3.80
CA VAL A 5 -9.12 37.13 -3.91
C VAL A 5 -9.41 36.01 -2.92
N SER A 6 -9.98 36.36 -1.77
CA SER A 6 -10.15 35.51 -0.59
C SER A 6 -11.26 34.44 -0.70
N ASN A 7 -11.58 33.96 -1.91
CA ASN A 7 -12.56 32.88 -2.11
C ASN A 7 -12.55 32.37 -3.57
N TYR A 8 -11.50 31.64 -3.95
CA TYR A 8 -11.39 31.12 -5.32
C TYR A 8 -12.44 30.02 -5.61
N CYS A 9 -13.03 29.40 -4.58
CA CYS A 9 -14.18 28.47 -4.68
C CYS A 9 -15.48 29.12 -5.21
N GLN A 10 -15.53 30.45 -5.40
CA GLN A 10 -16.66 31.16 -5.99
C GLN A 10 -16.40 31.69 -7.40
N LEU A 11 -15.20 31.46 -7.96
CA LEU A 11 -14.88 31.95 -9.29
C LEU A 11 -15.55 31.11 -10.36
N SER A 12 -16.21 31.79 -11.29
CA SER A 12 -16.66 31.19 -12.54
C SER A 12 -15.46 30.68 -13.35
N GLN A 13 -15.71 29.72 -14.23
CA GLN A 13 -14.72 29.09 -15.10
C GLN A 13 -13.84 30.10 -15.85
N THR A 14 -14.43 31.19 -16.33
CA THR A 14 -13.74 32.31 -16.99
C THR A 14 -12.80 33.06 -16.04
N GLN A 15 -13.19 33.22 -14.77
CA GLN A 15 -12.39 33.91 -13.76
C GLN A 15 -11.20 33.05 -13.29
N LEU A 16 -11.38 31.73 -13.19
CA LEU A 16 -10.26 30.80 -12.96
C LEU A 16 -9.23 30.90 -14.10
N SER A 17 -9.67 30.80 -15.36
CA SER A 17 -8.77 30.93 -16.52
C SER A 17 -8.13 32.31 -16.63
N GLN A 18 -8.83 33.39 -16.27
CA GLN A 18 -8.28 34.76 -16.27
C GLN A 18 -7.28 35.02 -15.15
N THR A 19 -7.46 34.43 -13.97
CA THR A 19 -6.51 34.53 -12.83
C THR A 19 -5.13 33.97 -13.22
N PHE A 20 -5.09 32.93 -14.06
CA PHE A 20 -3.85 32.40 -14.61
C PHE A 20 -3.35 33.13 -15.87
N ALA A 21 -4.23 33.83 -16.60
CA ALA A 21 -3.86 34.62 -17.77
C ALA A 21 -3.19 35.96 -17.40
N GLU A 22 -3.51 36.56 -16.24
CA GLU A 22 -2.81 37.74 -15.70
C GLU A 22 -1.60 37.33 -14.84
N LYS A 23 -0.53 36.84 -15.48
CA LYS A 23 0.85 36.68 -14.92
C LYS A 23 0.96 36.49 -13.39
N PHE A 24 0.25 35.52 -12.82
CA PHE A 24 0.59 34.99 -11.51
C PHE A 24 1.79 34.06 -11.71
N THR A 25 3.01 34.59 -11.62
CA THR A 25 4.22 33.77 -11.73
C THR A 25 4.34 32.92 -10.47
N VAL A 26 3.99 31.63 -10.57
CA VAL A 26 4.26 30.67 -9.49
C VAL A 26 5.77 30.49 -9.39
N THR A 27 6.33 30.71 -8.20
CA THR A 27 7.75 30.45 -7.91
C THR A 27 7.89 29.35 -6.87
N GLU A 28 9.09 28.80 -6.76
CA GLU A 28 9.40 27.81 -5.72
C GLU A 28 9.23 28.42 -4.32
N GLU A 29 9.63 29.68 -4.10
CA GLU A 29 9.44 30.33 -2.79
C GLU A 29 7.97 30.46 -2.42
N LEU A 30 7.10 30.76 -3.40
CA LEU A 30 5.67 30.81 -3.19
C LEU A 30 5.12 29.44 -2.78
N LEU A 31 5.48 28.37 -3.50
CA LEU A 31 5.02 27.02 -3.15
C LEU A 31 5.47 26.59 -1.76
N GLN A 32 6.71 26.88 -1.36
CA GLN A 32 7.21 26.60 -0.02
C GLN A 32 6.47 27.44 1.05
N SER A 33 6.18 28.71 0.75
CA SER A 33 5.36 29.56 1.62
C SER A 33 3.96 28.99 1.81
N LEU A 34 3.29 28.61 0.72
CA LEU A 34 1.94 28.03 0.74
C LEU A 34 1.91 26.69 1.48
N LYS A 35 2.92 25.84 1.27
CA LYS A 35 3.07 24.58 2.03
C LYS A 35 3.11 24.86 3.53
N LYS A 36 3.93 25.84 3.96
CA LYS A 36 4.10 26.18 5.37
C LYS A 36 2.81 26.71 5.99
N THR A 37 2.09 27.60 5.30
CA THR A 37 0.83 28.17 5.81
C THR A 37 -0.32 27.16 5.76
N ALA A 38 -0.39 26.32 4.73
CA ALA A 38 -1.34 25.20 4.66
C ALA A 38 -1.13 24.19 5.81
N LEU A 39 0.12 23.91 6.17
CA LEU A 39 0.46 23.09 7.36
C LEU A 39 0.11 23.76 8.70
N SER A 40 -0.26 25.04 8.70
CA SER A 40 -0.83 25.73 9.88
C SER A 40 -2.36 25.79 9.83
N GLY A 41 -2.99 25.18 8.82
CA GLY A 41 -4.45 25.18 8.63
C GLY A 41 -5.00 26.42 7.93
N ASP A 42 -4.16 27.21 7.24
CA ASP A 42 -4.63 28.36 6.46
C ASP A 42 -5.44 27.90 5.23
N GLU A 43 -6.75 28.12 5.27
CA GLU A 43 -7.68 27.66 4.22
C GLU A 43 -7.39 28.31 2.87
N GLU A 44 -7.01 29.60 2.82
CA GLU A 44 -6.68 30.29 1.57
C GLU A 44 -5.47 29.66 0.88
N SER A 45 -4.43 29.32 1.64
CA SER A 45 -3.25 28.63 1.11
C SER A 45 -3.57 27.22 0.64
N ILE A 46 -4.45 26.50 1.35
CA ILE A 46 -4.93 25.19 0.93
C ILE A 46 -5.69 25.32 -0.41
N GLU A 47 -6.63 26.25 -0.53
CA GLU A 47 -7.38 26.48 -1.77
C GLU A 47 -6.46 26.88 -2.93
N LEU A 48 -5.51 27.79 -2.69
CA LEU A 48 -4.57 28.22 -3.72
C LEU A 48 -3.66 27.08 -4.19
N LEU A 49 -3.20 26.21 -3.28
CA LEU A 49 -2.46 25.01 -3.65
C LEU A 49 -3.29 24.08 -4.54
N HIS A 50 -4.58 23.88 -4.24
CA HIS A 50 -5.43 23.04 -5.09
C HIS A 50 -5.63 23.65 -6.48
N ASN A 51 -5.77 24.97 -6.55
CA ASN A 51 -5.90 25.65 -7.84
C ASN A 51 -4.63 25.51 -8.68
N ILE A 52 -3.44 25.71 -8.08
CA ILE A 52 -2.17 25.48 -8.77
C ILE A 52 -2.08 24.01 -9.20
N ALA A 53 -2.50 23.08 -8.35
CA ALA A 53 -2.46 21.64 -8.61
C ALA A 53 -3.26 21.17 -9.84
N LEU A 54 -4.24 21.95 -10.32
CA LEU A 54 -4.95 21.68 -11.57
C LEU A 54 -4.04 21.85 -12.81
N GLY A 55 -2.95 22.61 -12.68
CA GLY A 55 -1.96 22.81 -13.75
C GLY A 55 -1.21 21.54 -14.14
N TYR A 56 -0.88 21.44 -15.43
CA TYR A 56 -0.07 20.35 -16.02
C TYR A 56 1.41 20.71 -16.16
N ASP A 57 1.81 21.89 -15.69
CA ASP A 57 3.21 22.30 -15.66
C ASP A 57 3.93 21.76 -14.41
N GLU A 58 5.22 22.06 -14.29
CA GLU A 58 6.05 21.63 -13.16
C GLU A 58 5.48 22.13 -11.82
N PHE A 59 4.93 23.34 -11.79
CA PHE A 59 4.40 23.94 -10.56
C PHE A 59 3.08 23.30 -10.14
N GLY A 60 2.19 22.98 -11.09
CA GLY A 60 0.97 22.24 -10.82
C GLY A 60 1.26 20.85 -10.28
N LYS A 61 2.27 20.17 -10.82
CA LYS A 61 2.74 18.89 -10.28
C LYS A 61 3.27 19.02 -8.85
N LYS A 62 4.12 20.02 -8.57
CA LYS A 62 4.66 20.27 -7.23
C LYS A 62 3.56 20.62 -6.21
N ALA A 63 2.56 21.42 -6.60
CA ALA A 63 1.44 21.76 -5.72
C ALA A 63 0.56 20.53 -5.42
N GLU A 64 0.29 19.71 -6.44
CA GLU A 64 -0.40 18.43 -6.28
C GLU A 64 0.37 17.49 -5.33
N ASP A 65 1.69 17.37 -5.49
CA ASP A 65 2.57 16.59 -4.61
C ASP A 65 2.53 17.08 -3.16
N ILE A 66 2.56 18.40 -2.94
CA ILE A 66 2.47 18.99 -1.59
C ILE A 66 1.19 18.53 -0.89
N LEU A 67 0.04 18.72 -1.53
CA LEU A 67 -1.25 18.35 -0.94
C LEU A 67 -1.36 16.85 -0.68
N TYR A 68 -0.94 16.05 -1.66
CA TYR A 68 -0.97 14.61 -1.61
C TYR A 68 -0.11 14.03 -0.48
N HIS A 69 1.12 14.54 -0.31
CA HIS A 69 2.02 14.08 0.74
C HIS A 69 1.56 14.47 2.14
N ILE A 70 0.88 15.62 2.30
CA ILE A 70 0.26 16.00 3.58
C ILE A 70 -0.85 14.99 3.94
N VAL A 71 -1.72 14.64 2.99
CA VAL A 71 -2.82 13.69 3.24
C VAL A 71 -2.34 12.26 3.50
N ARG A 72 -1.28 11.80 2.83
CA ARG A 72 -0.75 10.44 2.99
C ARG A 72 -0.01 10.19 4.31
N ASN A 73 0.49 11.24 4.96
CA ASN A 73 1.30 11.13 6.17
C ASN A 73 0.61 11.80 7.35
N PRO A 74 -0.54 11.27 7.82
CA PRO A 74 -1.25 11.84 8.95
C PRO A 74 -0.40 11.77 10.22
N THR A 75 -0.35 12.88 10.94
CA THR A 75 0.06 12.96 12.34
C THR A 75 -1.11 13.49 13.15
N ASN A 76 -1.10 13.33 14.47
CA ASN A 76 -2.15 13.89 15.33
C ASN A 76 -2.34 15.41 15.11
N GLU A 77 -1.25 16.12 14.77
CA GLU A 77 -1.25 17.56 14.49
C GLU A 77 -1.86 17.90 13.13
N THR A 78 -1.78 17.00 12.14
CA THR A 78 -2.26 17.26 10.77
C THR A 78 -3.67 16.75 10.49
N LEU A 79 -4.31 15.99 11.37
CA LEU A 79 -5.66 15.43 11.13
C LEU A 79 -6.72 16.49 10.77
N SER A 80 -6.74 17.62 11.48
CA SER A 80 -7.65 18.74 11.20
C SER A 80 -7.37 19.37 9.84
N ILE A 81 -6.09 19.51 9.47
CA ILE A 81 -5.62 20.07 8.20
C ILE A 81 -5.95 19.13 7.04
N ILE A 82 -5.76 17.82 7.22
CA ILE A 82 -6.12 16.81 6.22
C ILE A 82 -7.61 16.88 5.90
N ARG A 83 -8.46 17.09 6.91
CA ARG A 83 -9.89 17.30 6.69
C ARG A 83 -10.16 18.56 5.86
N LEU A 84 -9.46 19.66 6.10
CA LEU A 84 -9.59 20.88 5.30
C LEU A 84 -9.16 20.66 3.85
N ILE A 85 -8.02 19.98 3.64
CA ILE A 85 -7.50 19.64 2.30
C ILE A 85 -8.50 18.77 1.53
N LYS A 86 -8.99 17.69 2.15
CA LYS A 86 -10.00 16.81 1.53
C LYS A 86 -11.28 17.56 1.18
N ASN A 87 -11.78 18.38 2.10
CA ASN A 87 -12.99 19.18 1.86
C ASN A 87 -12.80 20.17 0.70
N ALA A 88 -11.65 20.83 0.59
CA ALA A 88 -11.34 21.73 -0.51
C ALA A 88 -11.28 20.97 -1.85
N CYS A 89 -10.59 19.82 -1.89
CA CYS A 89 -10.52 18.97 -3.07
C CYS A 89 -11.90 18.44 -3.49
N LEU A 90 -12.76 18.06 -2.52
CA LEU A 90 -14.11 17.57 -2.79
C LEU A 90 -15.02 18.68 -3.32
N LYS A 91 -14.89 19.92 -2.82
CA LYS A 91 -15.57 21.09 -3.39
C LYS A 91 -15.18 21.28 -4.86
N LEU A 92 -13.88 21.24 -5.17
CA LEU A 92 -13.39 21.36 -6.56
C LEU A 92 -13.89 20.23 -7.46
N TYR A 93 -13.88 18.99 -6.96
CA TYR A 93 -14.45 17.84 -7.66
C TYR A 93 -15.93 18.08 -8.03
N ASN A 94 -16.74 18.53 -7.07
CA ASN A 94 -18.16 18.80 -7.29
C ASN A 94 -18.38 19.96 -8.28
N LEU A 95 -17.58 21.02 -8.21
CA LEU A 95 -17.62 22.13 -9.16
C LEU A 95 -17.28 21.67 -10.59
N ALA A 96 -16.25 20.84 -10.75
CA ALA A 96 -15.89 20.27 -12.04
C ALA A 96 -17.04 19.45 -12.65
N HIS A 97 -17.69 18.61 -11.85
CA HIS A 97 -18.83 17.79 -12.27
C HIS A 97 -20.09 18.60 -12.60
N ALA A 98 -20.33 19.70 -11.87
CA ALA A 98 -21.43 20.60 -12.17
C ALA A 98 -21.18 21.35 -13.50
N ALA A 99 -19.94 21.76 -13.76
CA ALA A 99 -19.55 22.45 -14.98
C ALA A 99 -19.69 21.55 -16.22
N THR A 100 -19.27 20.28 -16.15
CA THR A 100 -19.34 19.34 -17.29
C THR A 100 -20.76 18.86 -17.61
N ASN A 101 -21.68 18.89 -16.65
CA ASN A 101 -23.10 18.56 -16.83
C ASN A 101 -23.98 19.78 -17.18
N SER A 102 -23.41 20.98 -17.31
CA SER A 102 -24.15 22.19 -17.66
C SER A 102 -24.61 22.16 -19.13
N PRO A 103 -25.88 22.53 -19.43
CA PRO A 103 -26.40 22.59 -20.80
C PRO A 103 -25.75 23.66 -21.68
N LEU A 104 -24.90 24.52 -21.11
CA LEU A 104 -24.10 25.52 -21.82
C LEU A 104 -22.71 24.95 -22.17
N LYS A 105 -22.66 23.91 -23.01
CA LYS A 105 -21.39 23.54 -23.66
C LYS A 105 -21.01 24.63 -24.67
N PRO A 106 -19.81 25.23 -24.63
CA PRO A 106 -19.36 26.08 -25.72
C PRO A 106 -19.27 25.21 -26.98
N ALA A 107 -20.07 25.53 -28.00
CA ALA A 107 -20.11 24.82 -29.29
C ALA A 107 -18.91 25.18 -30.19
N GLY A 108 -17.70 25.25 -29.63
CA GLY A 108 -16.46 25.63 -30.32
C GLY A 108 -15.44 24.48 -30.39
N PRO A 109 -14.53 24.47 -31.38
CA PRO A 109 -13.50 23.42 -31.53
C PRO A 109 -12.36 23.50 -30.51
N ASP A 110 -12.33 24.52 -29.66
CA ASP A 110 -11.33 24.71 -28.61
C ASP A 110 -11.83 24.11 -27.29
N ASN A 111 -11.55 22.82 -27.09
CA ASN A 111 -11.85 22.04 -25.87
C ASN A 111 -10.94 22.43 -24.67
N SER A 112 -10.64 23.73 -24.47
CA SER A 112 -9.77 24.21 -23.38
C SER A 112 -10.39 24.01 -21.99
N GLU A 113 -11.72 23.98 -21.92
CA GLU A 113 -12.48 23.77 -20.69
C GLU A 113 -12.52 22.31 -20.24
N ASP A 114 -12.57 21.37 -21.20
CA ASP A 114 -12.41 19.92 -20.98
C ASP A 114 -11.02 19.58 -20.42
N LEU A 115 -10.06 20.51 -20.44
CA LEU A 115 -8.68 20.29 -20.02
C LEU A 115 -8.42 20.72 -18.58
N LEU A 116 -9.09 21.75 -18.06
CA LEU A 116 -8.79 22.33 -16.75
C LEU A 116 -9.02 21.34 -15.59
N PHE A 117 -10.03 20.48 -15.72
CA PHE A 117 -10.44 19.58 -14.65
C PHE A 117 -10.11 18.12 -14.91
N LYS A 118 -9.34 17.79 -15.96
CA LYS A 118 -9.08 16.39 -16.33
C LYS A 118 -8.45 15.58 -15.20
N LYS A 119 -7.61 16.19 -14.37
CA LYS A 119 -7.08 15.54 -13.15
C LYS A 119 -8.19 15.06 -12.20
N LEU A 120 -9.34 15.73 -12.15
CA LEU A 120 -10.50 15.36 -11.32
C LEU A 120 -11.45 14.34 -11.99
N PHE A 121 -11.17 13.94 -13.23
CA PHE A 121 -11.89 12.88 -13.96
C PHE A 121 -10.97 11.72 -14.35
N SER A 122 -9.70 11.77 -13.93
CA SER A 122 -8.66 10.77 -14.22
C SER A 122 -8.01 10.27 -12.94
N PRO A 123 -7.41 9.08 -12.94
CA PRO A 123 -6.61 8.60 -11.81
C PRO A 123 -5.41 9.51 -11.45
N SER A 124 -5.64 10.53 -10.62
CA SER A 124 -4.64 11.53 -10.22
C SER A 124 -4.39 11.52 -8.71
N LYS A 125 -3.40 12.28 -8.24
CA LYS A 125 -3.17 12.43 -6.80
C LYS A 125 -4.28 13.26 -6.16
N LEU A 126 -4.85 14.24 -6.87
CA LEU A 126 -6.07 14.94 -6.44
C LEU A 126 -7.24 13.98 -6.19
N MET A 127 -7.47 13.03 -7.10
CA MET A 127 -8.51 12.01 -6.89
C MET A 127 -8.16 11.07 -5.74
N THR A 128 -6.86 10.80 -5.51
CA THR A 128 -6.40 9.99 -4.37
C THR A 128 -6.57 10.71 -3.03
N ILE A 129 -6.51 12.05 -2.99
CA ILE A 129 -6.77 12.87 -1.80
C ILE A 129 -8.20 12.67 -1.29
N ILE A 130 -9.19 12.76 -2.18
CA ILE A 130 -10.60 12.54 -1.80
C ILE A 130 -10.93 11.05 -1.63
N GLY A 131 -10.34 10.16 -2.43
CA GLY A 131 -10.31 8.72 -2.22
C GLY A 131 -11.67 8.07 -1.92
N ASP A 132 -11.91 7.63 -0.68
CA ASP A 132 -13.20 7.03 -0.30
C ASP A 132 -14.38 8.01 -0.36
N GLU A 133 -14.12 9.32 -0.35
CA GLU A 133 -15.14 10.36 -0.46
C GLU A 133 -15.54 10.64 -1.92
N ILE A 134 -14.91 9.98 -2.92
CA ILE A 134 -15.33 10.05 -4.32
C ILE A 134 -16.80 9.57 -4.43
N PRO A 135 -17.74 10.44 -4.87
CA PRO A 135 -19.16 10.10 -4.96
C PRO A 135 -19.48 9.08 -6.06
N LEU A 136 -18.84 9.19 -7.23
CA LEU A 136 -19.10 8.31 -8.36
C LEU A 136 -18.32 6.99 -8.25
N ILE A 137 -19.05 5.88 -8.15
CA ILE A 137 -18.45 4.56 -7.97
C ILE A 137 -17.54 4.16 -9.13
N SER A 138 -17.89 4.53 -10.36
CA SER A 138 -17.10 4.24 -11.57
C SER A 138 -15.73 4.91 -11.54
N GLU A 139 -15.64 6.13 -11.02
CA GLU A 139 -14.38 6.87 -10.91
C GLU A 139 -13.52 6.33 -9.77
N LYS A 140 -14.15 6.00 -8.64
CA LYS A 140 -13.50 5.31 -7.52
C LYS A 140 -12.88 3.98 -7.98
N GLN A 141 -13.61 3.20 -8.78
CA GLN A 141 -13.14 1.94 -9.37
C GLN A 141 -12.02 2.18 -10.38
N SER A 142 -12.15 3.17 -11.27
CA SER A 142 -11.11 3.51 -12.24
C SER A 142 -9.79 3.89 -11.57
N LEU A 143 -9.83 4.69 -10.50
CA LEU A 143 -8.64 5.02 -9.73
C LEU A 143 -8.10 3.79 -8.98
N SER A 144 -8.99 2.95 -8.44
CA SER A 144 -8.57 1.71 -7.77
C SER A 144 -7.79 0.78 -8.71
N LYS A 145 -8.20 0.64 -9.97
CA LYS A 145 -7.48 -0.15 -10.99
C LYS A 145 -6.06 0.37 -11.25
N VAL A 146 -5.89 1.69 -11.34
CA VAL A 146 -4.56 2.31 -11.51
C VAL A 146 -3.69 2.11 -10.29
N LEU A 147 -4.22 2.36 -9.08
CA LEU A 147 -3.47 2.19 -7.84
C LEU A 147 -3.02 0.74 -7.67
N LEU A 148 -3.91 -0.22 -7.98
CA LEU A 148 -3.66 -1.65 -7.84
C LEU A 148 -2.87 -2.26 -9.00
N ASN A 149 -2.55 -1.50 -10.06
CA ASN A 149 -1.88 -1.98 -11.28
C ASN A 149 -2.61 -3.16 -11.92
N ASP A 150 -3.92 -3.01 -12.05
CA ASP A 150 -4.78 -3.99 -12.71
C ASP A 150 -4.77 -3.81 -14.22
N GLU A 151 -3.60 -3.98 -14.84
CA GLU A 151 -3.40 -3.79 -16.28
C GLU A 151 -4.27 -4.76 -17.11
N ASN A 152 -4.61 -5.92 -16.54
CA ASN A 152 -5.36 -6.99 -17.21
C ASN A 152 -6.88 -6.98 -16.90
N ASN A 153 -7.39 -6.04 -16.10
CA ASN A 153 -8.77 -6.06 -15.58
C ASN A 153 -9.13 -7.37 -14.85
N GLU A 154 -8.16 -7.94 -14.13
CA GLU A 154 -8.33 -9.15 -13.33
C GLU A 154 -9.01 -8.85 -11.99
N LEU A 155 -9.03 -7.59 -11.56
CA LEU A 155 -9.81 -7.21 -10.38
C LEU A 155 -11.30 -7.24 -10.72
N SER A 156 -12.09 -7.78 -9.79
CA SER A 156 -13.55 -7.77 -9.90
C SER A 156 -14.09 -6.35 -10.11
N ASP A 157 -15.20 -6.22 -10.86
CA ASP A 157 -15.91 -4.97 -11.17
C ASP A 157 -16.47 -4.21 -9.93
N GLY A 158 -16.11 -4.63 -8.72
CA GLY A 158 -16.44 -3.96 -7.44
C GLY A 158 -15.22 -3.45 -6.67
N THR A 159 -14.00 -3.58 -7.20
CA THR A 159 -12.80 -3.35 -6.39
C THR A 159 -12.62 -1.88 -6.02
N ASN A 160 -12.71 -1.60 -4.72
CA ASN A 160 -12.50 -0.29 -4.11
C ASN A 160 -11.21 -0.34 -3.27
N PHE A 161 -10.21 0.42 -3.68
CA PHE A 161 -8.92 0.50 -2.98
C PHE A 161 -9.06 0.96 -1.52
N TRP A 162 -10.06 1.81 -1.22
CA TRP A 162 -10.31 2.31 0.12
C TRP A 162 -11.32 1.50 0.93
N ASP A 163 -11.88 0.42 0.38
CA ASP A 163 -12.79 -0.43 1.13
C ASP A 163 -12.09 -0.97 2.38
N LYS A 164 -12.70 -0.69 3.54
CA LYS A 164 -12.19 -1.05 4.85
C LYS A 164 -12.13 -2.57 5.05
N ASN A 165 -12.95 -3.32 4.31
CA ASN A 165 -13.07 -4.77 4.40
C ASN A 165 -12.41 -5.51 3.23
N ARG A 166 -11.60 -4.83 2.40
CA ARG A 166 -10.88 -5.49 1.30
C ARG A 166 -9.73 -6.34 1.83
N GLN A 167 -9.50 -7.52 1.28
CA GLN A 167 -8.30 -8.31 1.56
C GLN A 167 -7.04 -7.59 1.03
N LEU A 168 -5.98 -7.53 1.84
CA LEU A 168 -4.69 -6.97 1.39
C LEU A 168 -4.11 -7.79 0.22
N THR A 169 -3.52 -7.08 -0.74
CA THR A 169 -2.82 -7.68 -1.88
C THR A 169 -1.44 -8.20 -1.48
N THR A 170 -0.86 -9.06 -2.32
CA THR A 170 0.53 -9.53 -2.22
C THR A 170 1.51 -8.36 -2.06
N ASP A 171 1.41 -7.34 -2.91
CA ASP A 171 2.30 -6.17 -2.88
C ASP A 171 2.13 -5.32 -1.61
N GLU A 172 0.90 -5.17 -1.09
CA GLU A 172 0.68 -4.43 0.17
C GLU A 172 1.30 -5.14 1.38
N ILE A 173 1.23 -6.47 1.40
CA ILE A 173 1.86 -7.29 2.43
C ILE A 173 3.39 -7.20 2.27
N ASP A 174 3.92 -7.37 1.06
CA ASP A 174 5.37 -7.30 0.78
C ASP A 174 5.96 -5.95 1.19
N CYS A 175 5.38 -4.85 0.69
CA CYS A 175 5.84 -3.49 1.01
C CYS A 175 5.97 -3.25 2.50
N TYR A 176 4.95 -3.63 3.26
CA TYR A 176 4.94 -3.45 4.70
C TYR A 176 5.99 -4.33 5.38
N LEU A 177 6.02 -5.61 5.05
CA LEU A 177 6.92 -6.57 5.68
C LEU A 177 8.39 -6.26 5.40
N GLN A 178 8.74 -5.91 4.15
CA GLN A 178 10.09 -5.48 3.80
C GLN A 178 10.49 -4.20 4.54
N LYS A 179 9.55 -3.25 4.71
CA LYS A 179 9.81 -2.01 5.47
C LYS A 179 10.15 -2.28 6.93
N ILE A 180 9.38 -3.14 7.61
CA ILE A 180 9.63 -3.44 9.03
C ILE A 180 10.84 -4.37 9.23
N ALA A 181 11.16 -5.21 8.24
CA ALA A 181 12.31 -6.11 8.29
C ALA A 181 13.62 -5.46 7.82
N ALA A 182 13.61 -4.24 7.30
CA ALA A 182 14.76 -3.60 6.65
C ALA A 182 16.04 -3.57 7.51
N ASN A 183 15.89 -3.52 8.84
CA ASN A 183 17.01 -3.51 9.79
C ASN A 183 17.06 -4.75 10.70
N ALA A 184 16.22 -5.76 10.44
CA ALA A 184 16.17 -6.97 11.24
C ALA A 184 17.42 -7.83 10.98
N LYS A 185 18.02 -8.35 12.05
CA LYS A 185 19.21 -9.21 12.00
C LYS A 185 18.87 -10.67 12.32
N ASN A 186 17.87 -10.86 13.17
CA ASN A 186 17.48 -12.16 13.70
C ASN A 186 16.25 -12.75 13.01
N THR A 187 15.67 -12.01 12.05
CA THR A 187 14.50 -12.40 11.27
C THR A 187 14.63 -11.96 9.83
N GLU A 188 14.28 -12.83 8.89
CA GLU A 188 14.21 -12.54 7.45
C GLU A 188 12.79 -12.78 6.94
N VAL A 189 12.32 -11.92 6.04
CA VAL A 189 10.97 -12.02 5.46
C VAL A 189 11.04 -12.29 3.97
N ASN A 190 10.36 -13.37 3.58
CA ASN A 190 10.28 -13.84 2.21
C ASN A 190 9.11 -13.18 1.47
N TYR A 191 9.19 -13.12 0.14
CA TYR A 191 8.15 -12.55 -0.69
C TYR A 191 6.82 -13.31 -0.50
N PRO A 192 5.68 -12.61 -0.30
CA PRO A 192 4.37 -13.25 -0.17
C PRO A 192 4.01 -14.04 -1.43
N THR A 193 3.56 -15.28 -1.26
CA THR A 193 3.27 -16.16 -2.41
C THR A 193 2.04 -17.02 -2.20
N GLY A 194 1.52 -17.62 -3.28
CA GLY A 194 0.48 -18.64 -3.20
C GLY A 194 1.01 -19.95 -2.61
N LEU A 195 0.12 -20.79 -2.09
CA LEU A 195 0.51 -22.12 -1.62
C LEU A 195 0.97 -22.99 -2.78
N TYR A 196 0.19 -23.08 -3.85
CA TYR A 196 0.48 -23.92 -5.01
C TYR A 196 0.97 -23.10 -6.19
N VAL A 197 1.91 -23.67 -6.93
CA VAL A 197 2.26 -23.18 -8.27
C VAL A 197 1.05 -23.40 -9.19
N PRO A 198 0.64 -22.41 -10.01
CA PRO A 198 -0.50 -22.56 -10.91
C PRO A 198 -0.40 -23.84 -11.76
N TYR A 199 -1.50 -24.59 -11.83
CA TYR A 199 -1.61 -25.84 -12.60
C TYR A 199 -0.61 -26.95 -12.20
N SER A 200 -0.11 -26.92 -10.96
CA SER A 200 0.88 -27.87 -10.45
C SER A 200 0.54 -28.36 -9.04
N THR A 201 1.07 -29.52 -8.68
CA THR A 201 1.03 -30.05 -7.30
C THR A 201 2.18 -29.56 -6.44
N ARG A 202 3.17 -28.87 -7.03
CA ARG A 202 4.29 -28.26 -6.30
C ARG A 202 3.83 -27.02 -5.55
N THR A 203 4.53 -26.70 -4.47
CA THR A 203 4.26 -25.50 -3.68
C THR A 203 5.37 -24.47 -3.85
N HIS A 204 5.02 -23.18 -3.82
CA HIS A 204 6.04 -22.13 -3.84
C HIS A 204 6.92 -22.16 -2.58
N LEU A 205 6.36 -22.62 -1.45
CA LEU A 205 7.13 -22.83 -0.22
C LEU A 205 8.21 -23.89 -0.41
N GLU A 206 7.89 -25.03 -1.03
CA GLU A 206 8.86 -26.09 -1.34
C GLU A 206 9.99 -25.59 -2.24
N ASP A 207 9.65 -24.85 -3.30
CA ASP A 207 10.65 -24.24 -4.19
C ASP A 207 11.59 -23.29 -3.42
N ALA A 208 11.04 -22.36 -2.63
CA ALA A 208 11.82 -21.40 -1.85
C ALA A 208 12.72 -22.08 -0.81
N LEU A 209 12.20 -23.10 -0.12
CA LEU A 209 12.96 -23.85 0.89
C LEU A 209 14.13 -24.61 0.27
N ASN A 210 13.91 -25.26 -0.88
CA ASN A 210 14.91 -26.08 -1.56
C ASN A 210 16.00 -25.24 -2.24
N GLU A 211 15.62 -24.10 -2.83
CA GLU A 211 16.59 -23.15 -3.40
C GLU A 211 17.52 -22.60 -2.32
N ASN A 212 16.98 -22.22 -1.15
CA ASN A 212 17.77 -21.67 -0.06
C ASN A 212 18.79 -22.68 0.50
N ILE A 213 18.40 -23.93 0.79
CA ILE A 213 19.37 -24.94 1.26
C ILE A 213 20.45 -25.22 0.21
N LYS A 214 20.07 -25.35 -1.06
CA LYS A 214 21.04 -25.62 -2.13
C LYS A 214 22.06 -24.50 -2.26
N SER A 215 21.62 -23.25 -2.05
CA SER A 215 22.50 -22.08 -2.06
C SER A 215 23.40 -22.01 -0.81
N ASP A 216 22.86 -22.38 0.35
CA ASP A 216 23.56 -22.36 1.64
C ASP A 216 23.10 -23.51 2.55
N PRO A 217 23.88 -24.60 2.66
CA PRO A 217 23.57 -25.73 3.53
C PRO A 217 23.47 -25.36 5.03
N SER A 218 23.98 -24.20 5.43
CA SER A 218 23.87 -23.68 6.79
C SER A 218 22.62 -22.83 7.02
N TRP A 219 21.77 -22.66 6.02
CA TRP A 219 20.46 -22.04 6.14
C TRP A 219 19.49 -22.89 7.02
N PRO A 220 18.45 -22.31 7.63
CA PRO A 220 18.28 -20.89 7.92
C PRO A 220 19.18 -20.44 9.09
N LYS A 221 19.70 -19.22 9.02
CA LYS A 221 20.54 -18.59 10.07
C LYS A 221 19.73 -17.71 11.03
N ALA A 222 18.67 -17.10 10.51
CA ALA A 222 17.70 -16.30 11.24
C ALA A 222 16.32 -16.97 11.21
N VAL A 223 15.36 -16.46 11.99
CA VAL A 223 13.95 -16.87 11.86
C VAL A 223 13.45 -16.45 10.48
N GLN A 224 12.87 -17.37 9.74
CA GLN A 224 12.35 -17.12 8.40
C GLN A 224 10.84 -16.97 8.46
N LEU A 225 10.32 -15.91 7.86
CA LEU A 225 8.90 -15.62 7.78
C LEU A 225 8.43 -15.74 6.33
N PHE A 226 7.44 -16.59 6.09
CA PHE A 226 6.83 -16.83 4.79
C PHE A 226 5.33 -16.52 4.84
N PRO A 227 4.90 -15.38 4.28
CA PRO A 227 3.49 -15.11 4.03
C PRO A 227 2.96 -16.00 2.89
N ILE A 228 1.98 -16.85 3.17
CA ILE A 228 1.45 -17.81 2.19
C ILE A 228 -0.07 -17.61 2.01
N ASN A 229 -0.52 -17.46 0.76
CA ASN A 229 -1.93 -17.41 0.40
C ASN A 229 -2.45 -18.81 0.05
N THR A 230 -3.50 -19.26 0.73
CA THR A 230 -4.06 -20.61 0.60
C THR A 230 -5.31 -20.67 -0.28
N GLY A 231 -5.44 -19.74 -1.23
CA GLY A 231 -6.59 -19.63 -2.14
C GLY A 231 -7.68 -18.72 -1.61
N GLY A 232 -7.31 -17.53 -1.13
CA GLY A 232 -8.22 -16.53 -0.55
C GLY A 232 -8.01 -16.27 0.94
N HIS A 233 -7.02 -16.92 1.56
CA HIS A 233 -6.69 -16.71 2.98
C HIS A 233 -5.18 -16.70 3.19
N TRP A 234 -4.67 -15.65 3.86
CA TRP A 234 -3.26 -15.49 4.18
C TRP A 234 -2.93 -16.13 5.53
N ILE A 235 -1.83 -16.87 5.57
CA ILE A 235 -1.20 -17.42 6.77
C ILE A 235 0.26 -16.97 6.85
N LEU A 236 0.83 -17.03 8.05
CA LEU A 236 2.27 -16.80 8.25
C LEU A 236 2.92 -18.13 8.66
N VAL A 237 3.86 -18.61 7.84
CA VAL A 237 4.70 -19.76 8.18
C VAL A 237 6.02 -19.22 8.72
N SER A 238 6.33 -19.54 9.98
CA SER A 238 7.59 -19.20 10.63
C SER A 238 8.46 -20.44 10.76
N LEU A 239 9.67 -20.39 10.21
CA LEU A 239 10.65 -21.47 10.23
C LEU A 239 11.88 -21.03 11.02
N GLN A 240 12.27 -21.82 12.02
CA GLN A 240 13.45 -21.59 12.84
C GLN A 240 14.27 -22.88 12.91
N LYS A 241 15.59 -22.74 12.75
CA LYS A 241 16.53 -23.81 13.09
C LYS A 241 16.98 -23.65 14.53
N ILE A 242 16.78 -24.70 15.32
CA ILE A 242 17.27 -24.80 16.70
C ILE A 242 18.52 -25.67 16.68
N VAL A 243 19.61 -25.17 17.24
CA VAL A 243 20.88 -25.88 17.36
C VAL A 243 21.10 -26.23 18.83
N ASN A 244 21.29 -27.50 19.14
CA ASN A 244 21.69 -27.95 20.46
C ASN A 244 23.16 -28.36 20.43
N GLU A 245 24.01 -27.46 20.91
CA GLU A 245 25.46 -27.66 20.94
C GLU A 245 25.89 -28.83 21.83
N LYS A 246 25.17 -29.10 22.92
CA LYS A 246 25.54 -30.15 23.89
C LYS A 246 25.50 -31.55 23.29
N ASN A 247 24.50 -31.81 22.44
CA ASN A 247 24.29 -33.11 21.83
C ASN A 247 24.58 -33.11 20.31
N ASN A 248 25.04 -31.97 19.77
CA ASN A 248 25.28 -31.75 18.35
C ASN A 248 24.07 -32.15 17.48
N THR A 249 22.87 -31.80 17.95
CA THR A 249 21.61 -32.03 17.24
C THR A 249 21.06 -30.71 16.69
N GLN A 250 20.36 -30.80 15.57
CA GLN A 250 19.61 -29.69 15.01
C GLN A 250 18.15 -30.10 14.86
N GLN A 251 17.25 -29.13 14.96
CA GLN A 251 15.82 -29.34 14.74
C GLN A 251 15.24 -28.16 13.98
N ILE A 252 14.43 -28.46 12.98
CA ILE A 252 13.59 -27.46 12.34
C ILE A 252 12.30 -27.34 13.14
N LYS A 253 12.03 -26.14 13.62
CA LYS A 253 10.75 -25.78 14.25
C LYS A 253 9.96 -24.91 13.28
N CYS A 254 8.76 -25.34 12.95
CA CYS A 254 7.86 -24.65 12.04
C CYS A 254 6.55 -24.30 12.76
N VAL A 255 6.18 -23.03 12.75
CA VAL A 255 4.94 -22.52 13.32
C VAL A 255 4.10 -21.93 12.20
N ILE A 256 2.91 -22.48 11.99
CA ILE A 256 1.93 -21.99 11.03
C ILE A 256 0.90 -21.17 11.80
N PHE A 257 0.99 -19.85 11.71
CA PHE A 257 0.02 -18.94 12.28
C PHE A 257 -1.16 -18.73 11.32
N ASN A 258 -2.35 -19.06 11.81
CA ASN A 258 -3.61 -18.92 11.09
C ASN A 258 -4.58 -18.08 11.93
N SER A 259 -5.04 -16.96 11.38
CA SER A 259 -6.03 -16.09 12.05
C SER A 259 -7.48 -16.61 11.97
N LEU A 260 -7.73 -17.74 11.30
CA LEU A 260 -9.02 -18.46 11.32
C LEU A 260 -9.03 -19.60 12.35
N ARG A 261 -10.21 -20.21 12.55
CA ARG A 261 -10.43 -21.39 13.41
C ARG A 261 -9.70 -22.64 12.98
N ALA A 262 -9.54 -22.83 11.67
CA ALA A 262 -8.89 -23.98 11.07
C ALA A 262 -8.43 -23.61 9.65
N LEU A 263 -7.46 -24.34 9.10
CA LEU A 263 -7.03 -24.16 7.71
C LEU A 263 -7.68 -25.20 6.78
N GLY A 264 -8.06 -26.35 7.33
CA GLY A 264 -8.63 -27.46 6.59
C GLY A 264 -7.59 -28.55 6.33
N HIS A 265 -8.04 -29.80 6.41
CA HIS A 265 -7.18 -30.98 6.45
C HIS A 265 -6.21 -31.08 5.26
N ASP A 266 -6.67 -30.80 4.05
CA ASP A 266 -5.84 -30.91 2.84
C ASP A 266 -4.69 -29.90 2.83
N LYS A 267 -4.97 -28.66 3.22
CA LYS A 267 -3.96 -27.59 3.29
C LYS A 267 -2.94 -27.85 4.38
N GLU A 268 -3.38 -28.29 5.56
CA GLU A 268 -2.48 -28.66 6.66
C GLU A 268 -1.59 -29.84 6.30
N ASN A 269 -2.14 -30.86 5.63
CA ASN A 269 -1.36 -32.00 5.18
C ASN A 269 -0.38 -31.65 4.08
N SER A 270 -0.74 -30.76 3.14
CA SER A 270 0.19 -30.23 2.15
C SER A 270 1.35 -29.49 2.82
N LEU A 271 1.08 -28.63 3.80
CA LEU A 271 2.12 -27.93 4.55
C LEU A 271 3.02 -28.91 5.33
N LYS A 272 2.43 -29.89 6.04
CA LYS A 272 3.20 -30.94 6.73
C LYS A 272 4.10 -31.70 5.76
N ARG A 273 3.59 -32.08 4.59
CA ARG A 273 4.37 -32.78 3.55
C ARG A 273 5.55 -31.94 3.10
N VAL A 274 5.35 -30.66 2.82
CA VAL A 274 6.41 -29.74 2.37
C VAL A 274 7.51 -29.63 3.43
N ILE A 275 7.15 -29.41 4.71
CA ILE A 275 8.13 -29.28 5.78
C ILE A 275 8.88 -30.60 6.06
N ASN A 276 8.19 -31.73 5.98
CA ASN A 276 8.83 -33.05 6.12
C ASN A 276 9.78 -33.35 4.94
N SER A 277 9.38 -32.98 3.72
CA SER A 277 10.21 -33.11 2.51
C SER A 277 11.49 -32.27 2.66
N PHE A 278 11.33 -31.00 3.03
CA PHE A 278 12.42 -30.09 3.33
C PHE A 278 13.40 -30.64 4.38
N ASN A 279 12.89 -31.16 5.51
CA ASN A 279 13.75 -31.77 6.55
C ASN A 279 14.57 -32.95 6.00
N SER A 280 14.02 -33.71 5.06
CA SER A 280 14.70 -34.83 4.41
C SER A 280 15.78 -34.36 3.42
N GLU A 281 15.49 -33.33 2.62
CA GLU A 281 16.45 -32.74 1.69
C GLU A 281 17.61 -32.05 2.44
N PHE A 282 17.30 -31.34 3.53
CA PHE A 282 18.28 -30.73 4.41
C PHE A 282 19.27 -31.76 4.98
N MET A 283 18.79 -32.95 5.34
CA MET A 283 19.65 -34.06 5.77
C MET A 283 20.58 -34.56 4.68
N GLY A 284 20.09 -34.66 3.45
CA GLY A 284 20.91 -35.06 2.30
C GLY A 284 22.04 -34.07 2.05
N GLU A 285 21.73 -32.79 2.02
CA GLU A 285 22.71 -31.72 1.77
C GLU A 285 23.76 -31.59 2.88
N MET A 286 23.37 -31.72 4.15
CA MET A 286 24.31 -31.76 5.28
C MET A 286 25.30 -32.93 5.18
N SER A 287 24.80 -34.11 4.82
CA SER A 287 25.59 -35.33 4.70
C SER A 287 26.62 -35.23 3.57
N ASN A 288 26.23 -34.67 2.43
CA ASN A 288 27.12 -34.43 1.29
C ASN A 288 28.26 -33.45 1.63
N ASN A 289 28.03 -32.52 2.57
CA ASN A 289 29.01 -31.52 2.98
C ASN A 289 29.89 -31.94 4.18
N ASN A 290 29.91 -33.23 4.55
CA ASN A 290 30.69 -33.79 5.67
C ASN A 290 30.36 -33.16 7.05
N ILE A 291 29.16 -32.58 7.21
CA ILE A 291 28.71 -32.01 8.47
C ILE A 291 28.13 -33.14 9.32
N LYS A 292 28.85 -33.57 10.37
CA LYS A 292 28.35 -34.56 11.34
C LYS A 292 27.35 -33.90 12.30
N VAL A 293 26.10 -33.76 11.88
CA VAL A 293 25.00 -33.22 12.71
C VAL A 293 23.83 -34.20 12.69
N HIS A 294 23.17 -34.37 13.83
CA HIS A 294 21.96 -35.19 13.93
C HIS A 294 20.72 -34.30 13.80
N LEU A 295 20.06 -34.30 12.65
CA LEU A 295 18.76 -33.65 12.52
C LEU A 295 17.67 -34.56 13.11
N THR A 296 16.79 -33.96 13.90
CA THR A 296 15.63 -34.64 14.48
C THR A 296 14.38 -34.39 13.62
N GLU A 297 13.27 -35.10 13.92
CA GLU A 297 11.99 -34.81 13.26
C GLU A 297 11.60 -33.34 13.46
N PRO A 298 11.04 -32.70 12.41
CA PRO A 298 10.65 -31.30 12.49
C PRO A 298 9.46 -31.15 13.45
N GLU A 299 9.49 -30.13 14.29
CA GLU A 299 8.37 -29.77 15.14
C GLU A 299 7.43 -28.84 14.37
N ILE A 300 6.28 -29.34 13.92
CA ILE A 300 5.30 -28.58 13.14
C ILE A 300 4.10 -28.24 14.02
N ILE A 301 3.88 -26.95 14.27
CA ILE A 301 2.79 -26.44 15.11
C ILE A 301 1.83 -25.62 14.28
N PHE A 302 0.55 -25.98 14.30
CA PHE A 302 -0.52 -25.16 13.76
C PHE A 302 -1.13 -24.31 14.88
N LEU A 303 -0.96 -22.99 14.79
CA LEU A 303 -1.56 -22.03 15.71
C LEU A 303 -2.80 -21.41 15.06
N HIS A 304 -3.96 -21.98 15.34
CA HIS A 304 -5.26 -21.43 14.92
C HIS A 304 -5.77 -20.43 15.96
N ALA A 305 -5.63 -19.16 15.63
CA ALA A 305 -5.88 -18.07 16.55
C ALA A 305 -7.34 -17.62 16.57
N ASP A 306 -8.15 -17.85 15.53
CA ASP A 306 -9.56 -17.39 15.46
C ASP A 306 -9.73 -15.90 15.83
N LEU A 307 -9.09 -15.01 15.06
CA LEU A 307 -9.06 -13.55 15.29
C LEU A 307 -10.03 -12.80 14.37
N GLN A 308 -10.60 -13.47 13.37
CA GLN A 308 -11.41 -12.83 12.31
C GLN A 308 -12.92 -12.88 12.56
N GLN A 309 -13.38 -13.20 13.78
CA GLN A 309 -14.81 -13.33 14.07
C GLN A 309 -15.62 -12.07 13.69
N TYR A 310 -15.07 -10.88 13.94
CA TYR A 310 -15.70 -9.60 13.61
C TYR A 310 -14.92 -8.80 12.55
N LEU A 311 -13.87 -9.40 11.99
CA LEU A 311 -12.87 -8.73 11.15
C LEU A 311 -12.71 -9.51 9.83
N SER A 312 -13.68 -9.32 8.95
CA SER A 312 -13.71 -9.99 7.65
C SER A 312 -12.50 -9.60 6.80
N GLN A 313 -11.91 -10.57 6.09
CA GLN A 313 -10.79 -10.35 5.16
C GLN A 313 -9.53 -9.76 5.80
N SER A 314 -9.37 -9.88 7.12
CA SER A 314 -8.22 -9.34 7.87
C SER A 314 -7.02 -10.27 7.91
N CYS A 315 -7.07 -11.41 7.23
CA CYS A 315 -5.99 -12.39 7.22
C CYS A 315 -4.63 -11.80 6.84
N GLY A 316 -4.56 -10.93 5.83
CA GLY A 316 -3.32 -10.26 5.43
C GLY A 316 -2.81 -9.29 6.50
N ALA A 317 -3.70 -8.51 7.12
CA ALA A 317 -3.32 -7.60 8.21
C ALA A 317 -2.81 -8.38 9.43
N PHE A 318 -3.45 -9.49 9.77
CA PHE A 318 -2.98 -10.39 10.83
C PHE A 318 -1.63 -11.04 10.52
N VAL A 319 -1.33 -11.36 9.26
CA VAL A 319 0.00 -11.82 8.85
C VAL A 319 1.05 -10.74 9.08
N CYS A 320 0.75 -9.49 8.70
CA CYS A 320 1.64 -8.35 8.91
C CYS A 320 1.88 -8.06 10.41
N MET A 321 0.83 -7.99 11.22
CA MET A 321 0.93 -7.80 12.67
C MET A 321 1.69 -8.94 13.37
N ALA A 322 1.41 -10.19 12.98
CA ALA A 322 2.10 -11.36 13.54
C ALA A 322 3.59 -11.36 13.18
N ALA A 323 3.94 -10.98 11.95
CA ALA A 323 5.33 -10.84 11.54
C ALA A 323 6.03 -9.69 12.28
N GLN A 324 5.35 -8.55 12.45
CA GLN A 324 5.85 -7.42 13.23
C GLN A 324 6.17 -7.83 14.67
N GLU A 325 5.28 -8.56 15.34
CA GLU A 325 5.55 -9.09 16.68
C GLU A 325 6.83 -9.93 16.71
N VAL A 326 6.99 -10.85 15.76
CA VAL A 326 8.17 -11.72 15.72
C VAL A 326 9.44 -10.89 15.49
N ILE A 327 9.42 -9.96 14.53
CA ILE A 327 10.59 -9.12 14.21
C ILE A 327 10.98 -8.28 15.42
N GLU A 328 10.05 -7.49 15.97
CA GLU A 328 10.35 -6.55 17.06
C GLU A 328 10.86 -7.26 18.31
N GLN A 329 10.22 -8.37 18.70
CA GLN A 329 10.61 -9.11 19.90
C GLN A 329 11.95 -9.84 19.73
N ARG A 330 12.25 -10.34 18.52
CA ARG A 330 13.54 -10.99 18.23
C ARG A 330 14.69 -9.97 18.16
N GLU A 331 14.42 -8.73 17.77
CA GLU A 331 15.42 -7.66 17.80
C GLU A 331 15.63 -7.07 19.20
N SER A 332 14.63 -7.14 20.08
CA SER A 332 14.77 -6.72 21.49
C SER A 332 15.54 -7.73 22.37
N ASN A 333 16.41 -8.55 21.79
CA ASN A 333 17.18 -9.63 22.43
C ASN A 333 16.31 -10.70 23.13
N SER A 334 15.11 -10.99 22.63
CA SER A 334 14.31 -12.11 23.14
C SER A 334 14.68 -13.43 22.46
N ASP A 335 15.17 -14.39 23.24
CA ASP A 335 15.35 -15.78 22.80
C ASP A 335 14.01 -16.56 22.72
N SER A 336 12.88 -15.87 22.90
CA SER A 336 11.56 -16.48 22.82
C SER A 336 11.31 -17.12 21.46
N ALA A 337 10.82 -18.36 21.50
CA ALA A 337 10.44 -19.09 20.31
C ALA A 337 9.27 -18.40 19.58
N PRO A 338 9.22 -18.41 18.22
CA PRO A 338 8.15 -17.80 17.44
C PRO A 338 6.75 -18.21 17.89
N TYR A 339 6.56 -19.48 18.29
CA TYR A 339 5.28 -19.96 18.84
C TYR A 339 4.80 -19.13 20.03
N THR A 340 5.68 -18.86 20.99
CA THR A 340 5.35 -18.09 22.20
C THR A 340 4.99 -16.66 21.85
N LEU A 341 5.75 -16.02 20.95
CA LEU A 341 5.51 -14.65 20.49
C LEU A 341 4.14 -14.54 19.80
N LEU A 342 3.88 -15.41 18.83
CA LEU A 342 2.64 -15.43 18.06
C LEU A 342 1.42 -15.76 18.93
N LYS A 343 1.56 -16.70 19.87
CA LYS A 343 0.51 -17.04 20.83
C LYS A 343 0.22 -15.86 21.76
N ASN A 344 1.26 -15.23 22.31
CA ASN A 344 1.09 -14.07 23.17
C ASN A 344 0.42 -12.92 22.44
N TYR A 345 0.81 -12.65 21.19
CA TYR A 345 0.13 -11.69 20.33
C TYR A 345 -1.37 -12.01 20.18
N ALA A 346 -1.71 -13.25 19.77
CA ALA A 346 -3.10 -13.66 19.61
C ALA A 346 -3.91 -13.55 20.90
N ASP A 347 -3.33 -13.98 22.03
CA ASP A 347 -3.97 -13.91 23.34
C ASP A 347 -4.16 -12.47 23.83
N ARG A 348 -3.22 -11.56 23.51
CA ARG A 348 -3.39 -10.13 23.80
C ARG A 348 -4.47 -9.52 22.92
N PHE A 349 -4.47 -9.82 21.62
CA PHE A 349 -5.46 -9.27 20.69
C PHE A 349 -6.90 -9.63 21.09
N LYS A 350 -7.13 -10.87 21.53
CA LYS A 350 -8.45 -11.34 21.99
C LYS A 350 -8.98 -10.64 23.24
N LYS A 351 -8.14 -9.96 24.01
CA LYS A 351 -8.56 -9.24 25.22
C LYS A 351 -9.17 -7.88 24.91
N TYR A 352 -8.90 -7.33 23.73
CA TYR A 352 -9.52 -6.08 23.29
C TYR A 352 -11.01 -6.28 23.04
N SER A 353 -11.78 -5.22 23.26
CA SER A 353 -13.18 -5.13 22.84
C SER A 353 -13.30 -5.21 21.32
N ALA A 354 -14.51 -5.51 20.81
CA ALA A 354 -14.74 -5.57 19.37
C ALA A 354 -14.42 -4.24 18.66
N GLU A 355 -14.67 -3.11 19.31
CA GLU A 355 -14.35 -1.77 18.79
C GLU A 355 -12.83 -1.54 18.70
N GLU A 356 -12.09 -1.87 19.76
CA GLU A 356 -10.63 -1.79 19.77
C GLU A 356 -10.01 -2.73 18.73
N GLN A 357 -10.53 -3.96 18.59
CA GLN A 357 -10.06 -4.91 17.58
C GLN A 357 -10.26 -4.35 16.16
N TYR A 358 -11.43 -3.76 15.89
CA TYR A 358 -11.72 -3.11 14.61
C TYR A 358 -10.78 -1.93 14.37
N GLU A 359 -10.55 -1.08 15.37
CA GLU A 359 -9.67 0.08 15.21
C GLU A 359 -8.21 -0.34 14.96
N ILE A 360 -7.70 -1.32 15.70
CA ILE A 360 -6.35 -1.86 15.50
C ILE A 360 -6.20 -2.42 14.07
N ASP A 361 -7.15 -3.24 13.62
CA ASP A 361 -7.15 -3.81 12.27
C ASP A 361 -7.21 -2.71 11.20
N PHE A 362 -8.10 -1.74 11.37
CA PHE A 362 -8.28 -0.62 10.45
C PHE A 362 -7.01 0.23 10.34
N GLN A 363 -6.41 0.61 11.46
CA GLN A 363 -5.16 1.37 11.49
C GLN A 363 -4.02 0.59 10.83
N HIS A 364 -3.91 -0.71 11.10
CA HIS A 364 -2.86 -1.52 10.48
C HIS A 364 -3.02 -1.58 8.95
N ARG A 365 -4.25 -1.81 8.46
CA ARG A 365 -4.55 -1.79 7.02
C ARG A 365 -4.23 -0.44 6.37
N LEU A 366 -4.45 0.68 7.07
CA LEU A 366 -4.03 2.00 6.60
C LEU A 366 -2.52 2.09 6.46
N VAL A 367 -1.76 1.60 7.45
CA VAL A 367 -0.29 1.59 7.38
C VAL A 367 0.22 0.72 6.24
N ASN A 368 -0.34 -0.49 6.04
CA ASN A 368 0.00 -1.36 4.91
C ASN A 368 -0.19 -0.65 3.56
N ARG A 369 -1.37 -0.04 3.39
CA ARG A 369 -1.74 0.69 2.19
C ARG A 369 -0.81 1.88 1.94
N ASN A 370 -0.47 2.63 2.99
CA ASN A 370 0.45 3.76 2.86
C ASN A 370 1.85 3.29 2.46
N CYS A 371 2.36 2.21 3.04
CA CYS A 371 3.66 1.64 2.62
C CYS A 371 3.67 1.25 1.14
N TYR A 372 2.57 0.69 0.67
CA TYR A 372 2.39 0.37 -0.75
C TYR A 372 2.34 1.62 -1.63
N LEU A 373 1.57 2.64 -1.22
CA LEU A 373 1.48 3.91 -1.95
C LEU A 373 2.83 4.64 -1.99
N ASP A 374 3.64 4.54 -0.94
CA ASP A 374 4.99 5.11 -0.90
C ASP A 374 5.91 4.44 -1.91
N LYS A 375 5.82 3.11 -2.07
CA LYS A 375 6.66 2.34 -3.01
C LYS A 375 6.19 2.46 -4.45
N TYR A 376 4.88 2.40 -4.69
CA TYR A 376 4.31 2.25 -6.02
C TYR A 376 3.29 3.32 -6.42
N GLY A 377 2.58 3.90 -5.45
CA GLY A 377 1.45 4.80 -5.70
C GLY A 377 1.83 6.02 -6.55
N ASP A 378 2.91 6.71 -6.19
CA ASP A 378 3.38 7.88 -6.95
C ASP A 378 3.71 7.53 -8.40
N ALA A 379 4.45 6.43 -8.62
CA ALA A 379 4.85 6.01 -9.95
C ALA A 379 3.64 5.61 -10.82
N ARG A 380 2.69 4.84 -10.24
CA ARG A 380 1.49 4.36 -10.94
C ARG A 380 0.55 5.51 -11.31
N ILE A 381 0.27 6.38 -10.34
CA ILE A 381 -0.56 7.57 -10.54
C ILE A 381 0.08 8.44 -11.64
N ASN A 382 1.36 8.82 -11.49
CA ASN A 382 2.06 9.63 -12.49
C ASN A 382 2.00 9.00 -13.89
N ALA A 383 2.29 7.69 -14.01
CA ALA A 383 2.27 7.00 -15.30
C ALA A 383 0.90 7.08 -16.00
N SER A 384 -0.19 6.97 -15.24
CA SER A 384 -1.55 6.92 -15.79
C SER A 384 -2.00 8.20 -16.50
N TYR A 385 -1.42 9.36 -16.16
CA TYR A 385 -1.73 10.64 -16.81
C TYR A 385 -0.51 11.39 -17.35
N THR A 386 0.67 10.75 -17.41
CA THR A 386 1.89 11.32 -18.02
C THR A 386 1.64 11.73 -19.48
N GLN A 387 0.83 10.97 -20.24
CA GLN A 387 0.46 11.35 -21.61
C GLN A 387 -0.38 12.64 -21.65
N LEU A 388 -1.23 12.86 -20.64
CA LEU A 388 -1.98 14.12 -20.50
C LEU A 388 -1.02 15.26 -20.13
N GLU A 389 -0.07 15.04 -19.22
CA GLU A 389 0.99 16.02 -18.93
C GLU A 389 1.75 16.39 -20.20
N ILE A 390 2.39 15.44 -20.89
CA ILE A 390 3.19 15.70 -22.10
C ILE A 390 2.41 16.48 -23.17
N LYS A 391 1.15 16.11 -23.41
CA LYS A 391 0.30 16.78 -24.40
C LYS A 391 -0.03 18.23 -24.04
N HIS A 392 -0.02 18.57 -22.75
CA HIS A 392 -0.53 19.85 -22.24
C HIS A 392 0.51 20.72 -21.53
N SER A 393 1.70 20.19 -21.20
CA SER A 393 2.86 20.95 -20.72
C SER A 393 3.60 21.68 -21.85
N GLN A 394 3.33 21.36 -23.12
CA GLN A 394 3.89 22.10 -24.24
C GLN A 394 3.16 23.44 -24.41
N PRO A 395 3.86 24.58 -24.45
CA PRO A 395 3.23 25.82 -24.88
C PRO A 395 2.70 25.59 -26.29
N GLN A 396 1.38 25.72 -26.48
CA GLN A 396 0.85 25.92 -27.81
C GLN A 396 1.47 27.24 -28.31
N ASN A 397 2.55 27.15 -29.07
CA ASN A 397 2.98 28.23 -29.95
C ASN A 397 1.89 28.42 -31.00
N ARG A 398 0.76 29.05 -30.61
CA ARG A 398 -0.10 29.77 -31.54
C ARG A 398 0.66 31.03 -31.92
N ALA A 399 1.65 30.87 -32.80
CA ALA A 399 2.12 31.95 -33.63
C ALA A 399 0.93 32.38 -34.49
N SER A 400 0.10 33.29 -33.97
CA SER A 400 -0.79 34.08 -34.81
C SER A 400 0.10 35.00 -35.64
N GLY A 401 0.60 34.47 -36.76
CA GLY A 401 1.23 35.25 -37.81
C GLY A 401 0.20 36.18 -38.43
N LYS A 402 -0.13 37.27 -37.75
CA LYS A 402 -0.57 38.48 -38.45
C LYS A 402 0.67 39.06 -39.10
N ARG A 403 0.90 38.69 -40.36
CA ARG A 403 1.70 39.53 -41.26
C ARG A 403 0.99 40.88 -41.33
N VAL A 404 1.62 41.89 -40.73
CA VAL A 404 1.36 43.28 -41.08
C VAL A 404 2.00 43.49 -42.45
N SER A 405 1.18 43.75 -43.46
CA SER A 405 1.57 44.42 -44.70
C SER A 405 0.66 45.61 -44.89
#